data_AF-A0A931P2P4-F1
#
_entry.id   AF-A0A931P2P4-F1
#
_cell.length_a   1.000
_cell.length_b   1.000
_cell.length_c   1.000
_cell.angle_alpha   90.00
_cell.angle_beta   90.00
_cell.angle_gamma   90.00
#
_symmetry.space_group_name_H-M   'P 1'
#
loop_
_entity.id
_entity.type
_entity.pdbx_description
1 polymer ?
#
loop_
_entity_poly.entity_id
_entity_poly.type
_entity_poly.pdbx_seq_one_letter_code
_entity_poly.pdbx_strand_id
1 'polypeptide(L)'
;MKPRGDRYRHRFRAVITLGILVAEYASVQAQTAPATAAPATAPAAESSAPTVQVLSVPLGGRTVNLKGDKRYGVYVPTRFGGSLNVDLSAGEIVNFKGPDGREFVNGADTGKDRHGWYTFEVKSEGKPYTIETRFVQVGKATRKPWNFYYWPTKADAIHEPWAGGNGRVDTVQVLGDDILVAQPGSPIAPGQDIIRAGANGLLETLPAPGDDLTWFPNLYDDLSARGSAGQVYATPAPLLKFDQLNRTMARQWEAANSQNQDIQRWPGHCLGGAVASILLNEPIPVPGSGMTRDELKSLWCELGENHYNHSIGDYVTEVAAGPPRPGPDPCDRSVPHFHAMLEKHVRQNGKALLGNFRAFPPRGLPNEVWNQGLGEYRSVYVADTSRGERAYRIVTEVICNTGASLNGEDDKPRIIRYDYLLNYAPTGEVDESNPWAADWLSVSGEAMYCPLNLLEIMATRWVGYNPYVTEANVRALDMANPQSGDRPDFDVIAMRAATAKTPTFSPVRVFEANRAPMPSNVYMNSNNNSQYANPFNNPSQPRRGVFRFFRGGE
;
A
#
# COMPACT_ATOMS: atom_id res chain seq x y z
N MET A 1 -9.23 69.97 -5.21
CA MET A 1 -10.36 69.23 -5.84
C MET A 1 -10.02 67.75 -5.88
N LYS A 2 -10.88 66.93 -5.26
CA LYS A 2 -11.06 65.46 -5.21
C LYS A 2 -9.93 64.50 -5.69
N PRO A 3 -9.51 63.56 -4.81
CA PRO A 3 -8.88 62.28 -5.17
C PRO A 3 -9.86 61.08 -5.06
N ARG A 4 -9.68 60.06 -5.92
CA ARG A 4 -10.19 58.66 -5.84
C ARG A 4 -9.33 57.82 -6.81
N GLY A 5 -8.95 56.57 -6.60
CA GLY A 5 -9.19 55.60 -5.53
C GLY A 5 -8.50 54.27 -5.86
N ASP A 6 -8.08 53.60 -4.80
CA ASP A 6 -7.82 52.17 -4.54
C ASP A 6 -7.67 51.13 -5.66
N ARG A 7 -6.66 50.25 -5.47
CA ARG A 7 -6.88 48.79 -5.48
C ARG A 7 -5.81 48.01 -4.68
N TYR A 8 -6.27 47.45 -3.56
CA TYR A 8 -5.94 46.17 -2.90
C TYR A 8 -4.53 45.56 -3.03
N ARG A 9 -3.83 45.49 -1.87
CA ARG A 9 -2.78 44.50 -1.58
C ARG A 9 -3.17 43.73 -0.32
N HIS A 10 -3.44 42.43 -0.44
CA HIS A 10 -3.50 41.54 0.72
C HIS A 10 -2.09 41.10 1.11
N ARG A 11 -1.70 41.44 2.35
CA ARG A 11 -0.62 40.82 3.11
C ARG A 11 -1.28 39.98 4.21
N PHE A 12 -0.94 38.69 4.32
CA PHE A 12 -1.12 37.96 5.56
C PHE A 12 0.26 37.72 6.18
N ARG A 13 0.51 38.40 7.29
CA ARG A 13 1.51 38.03 8.32
C ARG A 13 0.70 37.46 9.47
N ALA A 14 0.93 36.20 9.83
CA ALA A 14 0.47 35.67 11.11
C ALA A 14 1.60 35.83 12.12
N VAL A 15 1.29 36.58 13.18
CA VAL A 15 2.14 36.85 14.34
C VAL A 15 1.82 35.78 15.38
N ILE A 16 2.88 35.20 15.95
CA ILE A 16 2.89 34.34 17.13
C ILE A 16 2.53 35.18 18.35
N THR A 17 1.60 34.73 19.19
CA THR A 17 1.50 35.21 20.57
C THR A 17 1.20 34.02 21.49
N LEU A 18 2.17 33.81 22.39
CA LEU A 18 2.19 32.88 23.51
C LEU A 18 1.19 33.36 24.58
N GLY A 19 0.36 32.47 25.12
CA GLY A 19 -0.54 32.76 26.23
C GLY A 19 -0.62 31.57 27.18
N ILE A 20 0.20 31.63 28.24
CA ILE A 20 0.17 30.75 29.40
C ILE A 20 -1.01 31.15 30.29
N LEU A 21 -1.85 30.19 30.69
CA LEU A 21 -2.66 30.27 31.92
C LEU A 21 -2.98 28.85 32.39
N VAL A 22 -2.23 28.43 33.41
CA VAL A 22 -2.51 27.30 34.29
C VAL A 22 -3.41 27.84 35.41
N ALA A 23 -4.56 27.21 35.64
CA ALA A 23 -5.33 27.41 36.86
C ALA A 23 -5.88 26.07 37.35
N GLU A 24 -5.52 25.77 38.59
CA GLU A 24 -5.92 24.64 39.41
C GLU A 24 -7.44 24.57 39.61
N TYR A 25 -7.98 23.36 39.75
CA TYR A 25 -9.17 23.15 40.59
C TYR A 25 -9.11 21.78 41.26
N ALA A 26 -8.86 21.81 42.57
CA ALA A 26 -9.23 20.76 43.51
C ALA A 26 -9.90 21.44 44.72
N SER A 27 -11.15 21.09 45.04
CA SER A 27 -11.66 20.90 46.41
C SER A 27 -13.20 20.83 46.51
N VAL A 28 -13.68 19.65 46.92
CA VAL A 28 -14.62 19.29 48.03
C VAL A 28 -16.00 19.99 48.25
N GLN A 29 -16.97 19.12 48.59
CA GLN A 29 -18.19 19.24 49.43
C GLN A 29 -19.52 19.66 48.76
N ALA A 30 -20.55 18.80 48.82
CA ALA A 30 -21.49 18.69 49.95
C ALA A 30 -22.76 17.91 49.56
N GLN A 31 -23.23 17.09 50.49
CA GLN A 31 -24.49 16.35 50.45
C GLN A 31 -25.70 17.29 50.45
N THR A 32 -26.72 16.98 49.64
CA THR A 32 -28.11 17.29 49.95
C THR A 32 -28.98 16.08 49.61
N ALA A 33 -29.70 15.58 50.61
CA ALA A 33 -30.69 14.53 50.46
C ALA A 33 -32.00 15.13 49.90
N PRO A 34 -32.70 14.47 48.97
CA PRO A 34 -34.06 14.84 48.63
C PRO A 34 -35.09 14.02 49.43
N ALA A 35 -36.23 14.68 49.60
CA ALA A 35 -37.35 14.35 50.48
C ALA A 35 -38.08 13.05 50.16
N THR A 36 -38.62 12.46 51.23
CA THR A 36 -39.58 11.35 51.25
C THR A 36 -40.89 11.74 50.56
N ALA A 37 -41.18 11.09 49.42
CA ALA A 37 -42.48 11.12 48.75
C ALA A 37 -43.35 9.94 49.20
N ALA A 38 -44.65 10.19 49.36
CA ALA A 38 -45.67 9.23 49.79
C ALA A 38 -45.89 8.10 48.77
N PRO A 39 -46.37 6.90 49.20
CA PRO A 39 -46.52 5.75 48.32
C PRO A 39 -47.75 5.91 47.41
N ALA A 40 -47.50 5.99 46.10
CA ALA A 40 -48.52 5.84 45.08
C ALA A 40 -48.91 4.36 44.94
N THR A 41 -50.22 4.09 44.90
CA THR A 41 -50.82 2.77 44.77
C THR A 41 -50.45 2.14 43.42
N ALA A 42 -49.83 0.97 43.45
CA ALA A 42 -49.35 0.26 42.27
C ALA A 42 -50.52 -0.24 41.39
N PRO A 43 -50.49 -0.01 40.05
CA PRO A 43 -51.40 -0.69 39.14
C PRO A 43 -51.12 -2.20 39.09
N ALA A 44 -52.18 -2.98 38.96
CA ALA A 44 -52.14 -4.44 38.92
C ALA A 44 -51.20 -4.95 37.83
N ALA A 45 -50.33 -5.89 38.19
CA ALA A 45 -49.36 -6.52 37.30
C ALA A 45 -50.07 -7.27 36.18
N GLU A 46 -49.99 -6.75 34.96
CA GLU A 46 -50.25 -7.52 33.75
C GLU A 46 -49.28 -8.70 33.72
N SER A 47 -49.83 -9.91 33.65
CA SER A 47 -49.13 -11.17 33.47
C SER A 47 -48.18 -11.08 32.26
N SER A 48 -46.90 -10.82 32.52
CA SER A 48 -45.87 -10.84 31.49
C SER A 48 -45.80 -12.22 30.87
N ALA A 49 -46.10 -12.30 29.57
CA ALA A 49 -45.93 -13.52 28.80
C ALA A 49 -44.49 -14.05 29.01
N PRO A 50 -44.28 -15.37 29.11
CA PRO A 50 -42.96 -15.93 29.37
C PRO A 50 -41.97 -15.43 28.32
N THR A 51 -40.93 -14.75 28.79
CA THR A 51 -39.85 -14.22 27.94
C THR A 51 -39.18 -15.41 27.26
N VAL A 52 -39.45 -15.62 25.97
CA VAL A 52 -38.84 -16.72 25.22
C VAL A 52 -37.33 -16.51 25.20
N GLN A 53 -36.59 -17.42 25.83
CA GLN A 53 -35.14 -17.35 25.95
C GLN A 53 -34.47 -17.53 24.57
N VAL A 54 -33.64 -16.57 24.16
CA VAL A 54 -32.82 -16.63 22.95
C VAL A 54 -31.49 -17.28 23.30
N LEU A 55 -31.12 -18.37 22.61
CA LEU A 55 -29.85 -19.07 22.80
C LEU A 55 -28.78 -18.50 21.87
N SER A 56 -27.62 -18.12 22.42
CA SER A 56 -26.50 -17.61 21.62
C SER A 56 -25.85 -18.72 20.78
N VAL A 57 -25.55 -18.40 19.53
CA VAL A 57 -24.73 -19.19 18.61
C VAL A 57 -23.49 -18.37 18.25
N PRO A 58 -22.27 -18.91 18.40
CA PRO A 58 -21.06 -18.17 18.08
C PRO A 58 -20.95 -17.91 16.57
N LEU A 59 -20.56 -16.68 16.20
CA LEU A 59 -20.28 -16.29 14.82
C LEU A 59 -19.08 -17.10 14.27
N GLY A 60 -19.18 -17.65 13.07
CA GLY A 60 -18.10 -18.46 12.48
C GLY A 60 -17.91 -19.82 13.16
N GLY A 61 -18.84 -20.23 14.02
CA GLY A 61 -18.78 -21.45 14.81
C GLY A 61 -19.95 -22.40 14.56
N ARG A 62 -19.97 -23.49 15.33
CA ARG A 62 -20.96 -24.57 15.22
C ARG A 62 -21.52 -24.95 16.58
N THR A 63 -22.84 -25.14 16.67
CA THR A 63 -23.52 -25.68 17.85
C THR A 63 -24.23 -26.97 17.48
N VAL A 64 -23.90 -28.06 18.17
CA VAL A 64 -24.32 -29.43 17.83
C VAL A 64 -25.36 -29.99 18.79
N ASN A 65 -26.03 -31.08 18.37
CA ASN A 65 -26.96 -31.86 19.19
C ASN A 65 -28.13 -31.06 19.76
N LEU A 66 -28.56 -30.04 19.02
CA LEU A 66 -29.73 -29.23 19.36
C LEU A 66 -31.00 -30.03 19.08
N LYS A 67 -32.06 -29.78 19.87
CA LYS A 67 -33.34 -30.47 19.78
C LYS A 67 -34.50 -29.53 20.08
N GLY A 68 -35.64 -29.80 19.45
CA GLY A 68 -36.87 -29.05 19.61
C GLY A 68 -36.82 -27.67 18.94
N ASP A 69 -37.98 -27.04 18.89
CA ASP A 69 -38.12 -25.70 18.34
C ASP A 69 -37.61 -24.67 19.35
N LYS A 70 -36.64 -23.87 18.94
CA LYS A 70 -35.95 -22.91 19.82
C LYS A 70 -35.62 -21.63 19.08
N ARG A 71 -35.45 -20.55 19.85
CA ARG A 71 -34.94 -19.26 19.36
C ARG A 71 -33.44 -19.17 19.56
N TYR A 72 -32.76 -18.66 18.55
CA TYR A 72 -31.33 -18.48 18.53
C TYR A 72 -30.97 -17.05 18.17
N GLY A 73 -29.78 -16.64 18.57
CA GLY A 73 -29.20 -15.35 18.24
C GLY A 73 -27.74 -15.50 17.84
N VAL A 74 -27.29 -14.74 16.86
CA VAL A 74 -25.88 -14.59 16.49
C VAL A 74 -25.53 -13.09 16.49
N TYR A 75 -24.43 -12.72 17.15
CA TYR A 75 -23.99 -11.32 17.21
C TYR A 75 -23.04 -11.01 16.04
N VAL A 76 -23.40 -10.02 15.23
CA VAL A 76 -22.56 -9.48 14.15
C VAL A 76 -21.89 -8.20 14.65
N PRO A 77 -20.55 -8.13 14.69
CA PRO A 77 -19.87 -7.07 15.44
C PRO A 77 -19.67 -5.77 14.68
N THR A 78 -19.67 -5.81 13.35
CA THR A 78 -19.25 -4.67 12.52
C THR A 78 -20.44 -3.91 11.96
N ARG A 79 -20.43 -2.58 12.11
CA ARG A 79 -21.45 -1.67 11.54
C ARG A 79 -21.32 -1.49 10.03
N PHE A 80 -20.21 -1.94 9.43
CA PHE A 80 -19.95 -1.73 8.00
C PHE A 80 -20.63 -2.78 7.11
N GLY A 81 -21.29 -3.77 7.71
CA GLY A 81 -22.01 -4.82 7.02
C GLY A 81 -21.15 -6.04 6.68
N GLY A 82 -21.70 -6.97 5.92
CA GLY A 82 -21.10 -8.22 5.48
C GLY A 82 -22.15 -9.32 5.29
N SER A 83 -21.80 -10.42 4.65
CA SER A 83 -22.73 -11.53 4.40
C SER A 83 -22.78 -12.47 5.60
N LEU A 84 -23.95 -12.60 6.23
CA LEU A 84 -24.23 -13.55 7.31
C LEU A 84 -24.98 -14.76 6.75
N ASN A 85 -24.39 -15.95 6.85
CA ASN A 85 -25.02 -17.23 6.54
C ASN A 85 -25.21 -18.05 7.82
N VAL A 86 -26.37 -18.70 7.94
CA VAL A 86 -26.71 -19.65 8.99
C VAL A 86 -27.17 -20.93 8.31
N ASP A 87 -26.44 -22.01 8.52
CA ASP A 87 -26.72 -23.33 7.93
C ASP A 87 -27.26 -24.29 9.00
N LEU A 88 -28.21 -25.12 8.60
CA LEU A 88 -28.80 -26.18 9.43
C LEU A 88 -28.51 -27.55 8.85
N SER A 89 -28.18 -28.52 9.70
CA SER A 89 -28.10 -29.92 9.27
C SER A 89 -29.47 -30.59 9.08
N ALA A 90 -30.52 -30.04 9.71
CA ALA A 90 -31.92 -30.48 9.61
C ALA A 90 -32.86 -29.38 10.11
N GLY A 91 -34.10 -29.37 9.63
CA GLY A 91 -35.13 -28.38 9.98
C GLY A 91 -35.14 -27.15 9.06
N GLU A 92 -35.85 -26.10 9.47
CA GLU A 92 -36.00 -24.84 8.73
C GLU A 92 -35.72 -23.64 9.63
N ILE A 93 -35.07 -22.61 9.07
CA ILE A 93 -34.90 -21.30 9.71
C ILE A 93 -36.13 -20.45 9.39
N VAL A 94 -36.83 -19.97 10.41
CA VAL A 94 -37.99 -19.07 10.27
C VAL A 94 -37.83 -17.82 11.14
N ASN A 95 -38.57 -16.75 10.81
CA ASN A 95 -38.56 -15.48 11.55
C ASN A 95 -37.14 -14.91 11.75
N PHE A 96 -36.31 -14.94 10.69
CA PHE A 96 -34.94 -14.47 10.78
C PHE A 96 -34.93 -12.95 10.75
N LYS A 97 -34.58 -12.31 11.86
CA LYS A 97 -34.64 -10.86 12.05
C LYS A 97 -33.29 -10.25 12.38
N GLY A 98 -33.04 -9.07 11.84
CA GLY A 98 -31.90 -8.24 12.20
C GLY A 98 -32.09 -7.50 13.53
N PRO A 99 -31.07 -6.74 13.98
CA PRO A 99 -31.11 -5.97 15.23
C PRO A 99 -32.16 -4.85 15.22
N ASP A 100 -32.62 -4.43 14.04
CA ASP A 100 -33.71 -3.49 13.83
C ASP A 100 -35.11 -4.14 13.84
N GLY A 101 -35.18 -5.45 14.11
CA GLY A 101 -36.42 -6.22 14.13
C GLY A 101 -37.01 -6.52 12.74
N ARG A 102 -36.37 -6.07 11.66
CA ARG A 102 -36.79 -6.35 10.28
C ARG A 102 -36.37 -7.75 9.86
N GLU A 103 -37.17 -8.38 9.00
CA GLU A 103 -36.80 -9.65 8.38
C GLU A 103 -35.46 -9.54 7.65
N PHE A 104 -34.67 -10.59 7.76
CA PHE A 104 -33.33 -10.72 7.21
C PHE A 104 -33.29 -11.96 6.33
N VAL A 105 -32.74 -11.80 5.13
CA VAL A 105 -32.57 -12.90 4.18
C VAL A 105 -31.23 -13.56 4.48
N ASN A 106 -31.24 -14.85 4.80
CA ASN A 106 -30.03 -15.63 5.05
C ASN A 106 -29.05 -15.51 3.86
N GLY A 107 -27.79 -15.17 4.14
CA GLY A 107 -26.74 -14.92 3.15
C GLY A 107 -26.70 -13.51 2.56
N ALA A 108 -27.68 -12.65 2.84
CA ALA A 108 -27.66 -11.25 2.39
C ALA A 108 -26.58 -10.44 3.13
N ASP A 109 -26.21 -9.29 2.56
CA ASP A 109 -25.40 -8.31 3.28
C ASP A 109 -26.23 -7.70 4.42
N THR A 110 -25.67 -7.68 5.63
CA THR A 110 -26.31 -7.10 6.81
C THR A 110 -26.60 -5.62 6.66
N GLY A 111 -25.83 -4.90 5.83
CA GLY A 111 -25.97 -3.48 5.55
C GLY A 111 -25.29 -2.60 6.61
N LYS A 112 -25.24 -1.30 6.31
CA LYS A 112 -24.63 -0.29 7.19
C LYS A 112 -25.47 -0.08 8.44
N ASP A 113 -24.80 0.08 9.59
CA ASP A 113 -25.38 0.40 10.90
C ASP A 113 -26.41 -0.63 11.39
N ARG A 114 -26.24 -1.89 10.99
CA ARG A 114 -27.06 -3.04 11.39
C ARG A 114 -26.22 -4.11 12.09
N HIS A 115 -25.24 -3.70 12.88
CA HIS A 115 -24.52 -4.59 13.80
C HIS A 115 -25.39 -4.91 15.02
N GLY A 116 -25.09 -6.03 15.69
CA GLY A 116 -25.84 -6.49 16.84
C GLY A 116 -26.40 -7.90 16.67
N TRP A 117 -27.44 -8.20 17.44
CA TRP A 117 -28.05 -9.52 17.49
C TRP A 117 -28.98 -9.76 16.30
N TYR A 118 -28.67 -10.78 15.53
CA TYR A 118 -29.54 -11.37 14.51
C TYR A 118 -30.21 -12.60 15.12
N THR A 119 -31.54 -12.63 15.15
CA THR A 119 -32.31 -13.68 15.84
C THR A 119 -33.15 -14.47 14.86
N PHE A 120 -33.30 -15.77 15.11
CA PHE A 120 -34.09 -16.66 14.27
C PHE A 120 -34.67 -17.82 15.09
N GLU A 121 -35.67 -18.49 14.54
CA GLU A 121 -36.23 -19.71 15.11
C GLU A 121 -35.87 -20.90 14.23
N VAL A 122 -35.59 -22.04 14.85
CA VAL A 122 -35.41 -23.30 14.11
C VAL A 122 -36.63 -24.18 14.33
N LYS A 123 -37.28 -24.58 13.23
CA LYS A 123 -38.35 -25.58 13.20
C LYS A 123 -37.73 -26.94 12.90
N SER A 124 -37.63 -27.78 13.94
CA SER A 124 -36.81 -29.00 13.91
C SER A 124 -37.57 -30.26 13.52
N GLU A 125 -38.91 -30.23 13.59
CA GLU A 125 -39.78 -31.42 13.44
C GLU A 125 -39.39 -32.57 14.39
N GLY A 126 -38.80 -32.26 15.54
CA GLY A 126 -38.34 -33.26 16.51
C GLY A 126 -37.02 -33.95 16.15
N LYS A 127 -36.39 -33.62 15.01
CA LYS A 127 -35.08 -34.15 14.64
C LYS A 127 -33.96 -33.38 15.36
N PRO A 128 -32.87 -34.04 15.78
CA PRO A 128 -31.69 -33.33 16.24
C PRO A 128 -31.04 -32.57 15.08
N TYR A 129 -30.49 -31.39 15.36
CA TYR A 129 -29.84 -30.56 14.35
C TYR A 129 -28.56 -29.89 14.87
N THR A 130 -27.78 -29.40 13.92
CA THR A 130 -26.62 -28.53 14.09
C THR A 130 -26.96 -27.17 13.50
N ILE A 131 -26.53 -26.10 14.17
CA ILE A 131 -26.43 -24.76 13.58
C ILE A 131 -24.97 -24.46 13.30
N GLU A 132 -24.65 -24.01 12.09
CA GLU A 132 -23.35 -23.46 11.71
C GLU A 132 -23.55 -22.02 11.22
N THR A 133 -22.67 -21.10 11.61
CA THR A 133 -22.75 -19.71 11.15
C THR A 133 -21.47 -19.31 10.45
N ARG A 134 -21.60 -18.43 9.44
CA ARG A 134 -20.47 -17.89 8.69
C ARG A 134 -20.71 -16.42 8.39
N PHE A 135 -19.72 -15.58 8.69
CA PHE A 135 -19.76 -14.18 8.34
C PHE A 135 -18.54 -13.78 7.53
N VAL A 136 -18.79 -13.16 6.38
CA VAL A 136 -17.75 -12.71 5.45
C VAL A 136 -17.99 -11.25 5.11
N GLN A 137 -17.00 -10.41 5.38
CA GLN A 137 -17.00 -9.02 4.96
C GLN A 137 -16.09 -8.86 3.74
N VAL A 138 -16.56 -8.12 2.73
CA VAL A 138 -15.77 -7.80 1.54
C VAL A 138 -15.80 -6.29 1.32
N GLY A 139 -14.64 -5.66 1.26
CA GLY A 139 -14.53 -4.24 0.87
C GLY A 139 -13.88 -4.13 -0.49
N LYS A 140 -14.38 -3.22 -1.34
CA LYS A 140 -13.82 -2.93 -2.66
C LYS A 140 -13.77 -1.43 -2.87
N ALA A 141 -12.60 -0.94 -3.26
CA ALA A 141 -12.45 0.42 -3.76
C ALA A 141 -13.26 0.61 -5.05
N THR A 142 -13.79 1.82 -5.23
CA THR A 142 -14.57 2.22 -6.41
C THR A 142 -13.74 2.07 -7.69
N ARG A 143 -12.43 2.34 -7.59
CA ARG A 143 -11.46 2.06 -8.63
C ARG A 143 -10.38 1.14 -8.09
N LYS A 144 -10.14 0.04 -8.82
CA LYS A 144 -9.02 -0.86 -8.54
C LYS A 144 -7.71 -0.18 -8.96
N PRO A 145 -6.68 -0.15 -8.09
CA PRO A 145 -5.35 0.30 -8.48
C PRO A 145 -4.82 -0.54 -9.65
N TRP A 146 -4.29 0.12 -10.69
CA TRP A 146 -3.70 -0.59 -11.84
C TRP A 146 -2.34 -1.21 -11.49
N ASN A 147 -1.99 -2.29 -12.19
CA ASN A 147 -0.71 -2.99 -12.04
C ASN A 147 0.42 -2.20 -12.70
N PHE A 148 1.61 -2.30 -12.12
CA PHE A 148 2.80 -1.60 -12.59
C PHE A 148 4.06 -2.44 -12.40
N TYR A 149 5.13 -2.04 -13.08
CA TYR A 149 6.47 -2.53 -12.80
C TYR A 149 7.17 -1.55 -11.87
N TYR A 150 7.87 -2.02 -10.84
CA TYR A 150 8.43 -1.16 -9.80
C TYR A 150 9.61 -0.30 -10.27
N TRP A 151 10.11 -0.53 -11.49
CA TRP A 151 11.23 0.19 -12.09
C TRP A 151 12.44 0.25 -11.13
N PRO A 152 13.21 -0.84 -11.01
CA PRO A 152 14.39 -0.89 -10.17
C PRO A 152 15.35 0.27 -10.46
N THR A 153 15.93 0.85 -9.41
CA THR A 153 17.02 1.82 -9.56
C THR A 153 18.39 1.16 -9.61
N LYS A 154 18.49 -0.15 -9.37
CA LYS A 154 19.72 -0.92 -9.55
C LYS A 154 20.04 -1.00 -11.04
N ALA A 155 21.17 -0.44 -11.43
CA ALA A 155 21.69 -0.61 -12.79
C ALA A 155 22.17 -2.05 -13.00
N ASP A 156 22.36 -2.39 -14.27
CA ASP A 156 22.96 -3.65 -14.67
C ASP A 156 24.35 -3.84 -14.06
N ALA A 157 24.66 -5.09 -13.71
CA ALA A 157 25.93 -5.44 -13.09
C ALA A 157 26.36 -6.86 -13.45
N ILE A 158 27.67 -7.07 -13.48
CA ILE A 158 28.29 -8.38 -13.45
C ILE A 158 28.56 -8.72 -12.00
N HIS A 159 28.23 -9.95 -11.58
CA HIS A 159 28.38 -10.40 -10.21
C HIS A 159 28.79 -11.87 -10.15
N GLU A 160 29.31 -12.29 -9.00
CA GLU A 160 29.52 -13.71 -8.70
C GLU A 160 28.16 -14.44 -8.73
N PRO A 161 28.01 -15.60 -9.38
CA PRO A 161 26.74 -16.33 -9.42
C PRO A 161 26.17 -16.56 -8.01
N TRP A 162 24.86 -16.40 -7.87
CA TRP A 162 24.17 -16.56 -6.57
C TRP A 162 24.26 -17.99 -6.03
N ALA A 163 24.45 -18.96 -6.91
CA ALA A 163 24.70 -20.36 -6.58
C ALA A 163 25.53 -21.00 -7.69
N GLY A 164 26.44 -21.89 -7.32
CA GLY A 164 27.25 -22.66 -8.28
C GLY A 164 28.42 -21.90 -8.92
N GLY A 165 28.68 -20.66 -8.49
CA GLY A 165 29.89 -19.91 -8.88
C GLY A 165 31.16 -20.48 -8.25
N ASN A 166 32.32 -20.02 -8.72
CA ASN A 166 33.64 -20.51 -8.28
C ASN A 166 34.24 -19.68 -7.13
N GLY A 167 33.53 -18.63 -6.68
CA GLY A 167 33.93 -17.72 -5.62
C GLY A 167 35.11 -16.82 -6.00
N ARG A 168 35.28 -16.49 -7.29
CA ARG A 168 36.39 -15.67 -7.78
C ARG A 168 35.93 -14.66 -8.81
N VAL A 169 36.58 -13.50 -8.81
CA VAL A 169 36.39 -12.48 -9.85
C VAL A 169 37.04 -12.93 -11.16
N ASP A 170 36.25 -13.36 -12.13
CA ASP A 170 36.77 -13.81 -13.44
C ASP A 170 36.77 -12.70 -14.50
N THR A 171 35.89 -11.72 -14.40
CA THR A 171 35.80 -10.61 -15.35
C THR A 171 36.88 -9.56 -15.05
N VAL A 172 37.85 -9.45 -15.96
CA VAL A 172 39.05 -8.61 -15.78
C VAL A 172 39.06 -7.33 -16.61
N GLN A 173 38.24 -7.28 -17.66
CA GLN A 173 38.19 -6.15 -18.59
C GLN A 173 36.98 -5.28 -18.27
N VAL A 174 37.19 -3.96 -18.29
CA VAL A 174 36.14 -2.95 -18.15
C VAL A 174 35.99 -2.25 -19.50
N LEU A 175 34.75 -2.02 -19.94
CA LEU A 175 34.42 -1.28 -21.16
C LEU A 175 33.65 0.01 -20.81
N GLY A 176 33.71 1.00 -21.69
CA GLY A 176 32.95 2.25 -21.49
C GLY A 176 33.36 3.00 -20.23
N ASP A 177 32.37 3.43 -19.45
CA ASP A 177 32.53 4.06 -18.14
C ASP A 177 32.15 3.12 -16.98
N ASP A 178 32.03 1.82 -17.25
CA ASP A 178 31.83 0.81 -16.22
C ASP A 178 32.88 0.87 -15.10
N ILE A 179 32.50 0.37 -13.93
CA ILE A 179 33.31 0.47 -12.72
C ILE A 179 33.59 -0.94 -12.19
N LEU A 180 34.87 -1.31 -12.18
CA LEU A 180 35.35 -2.51 -11.49
C LEU A 180 35.36 -2.28 -9.98
N VAL A 181 34.51 -3.02 -9.26
CA VAL A 181 34.32 -2.88 -7.81
C VAL A 181 34.94 -4.03 -7.02
N ALA A 182 35.39 -5.10 -7.68
CA ALA A 182 36.12 -6.21 -7.08
C ALA A 182 37.41 -6.52 -7.86
N GLN A 183 38.49 -6.90 -7.16
CA GLN A 183 39.80 -7.11 -7.81
C GLN A 183 39.83 -8.44 -8.60
N PRO A 184 40.32 -8.44 -9.85
CA PRO A 184 40.49 -9.66 -10.65
C PRO A 184 41.23 -10.79 -9.92
N GLY A 185 40.68 -12.00 -10.00
CA GLY A 185 41.20 -13.21 -9.33
C GLY A 185 41.02 -13.27 -7.81
N SER A 186 40.51 -12.21 -7.18
CA SER A 186 40.28 -12.20 -5.73
C SER A 186 39.07 -13.05 -5.34
N PRO A 187 39.03 -13.59 -4.10
CA PRO A 187 37.84 -14.25 -3.58
C PRO A 187 36.66 -13.29 -3.49
N ILE A 188 35.47 -13.76 -3.86
CA ILE A 188 34.23 -12.97 -3.80
C ILE A 188 33.06 -13.85 -3.32
N ALA A 189 32.12 -13.26 -2.58
CA ALA A 189 30.96 -14.01 -2.09
C ALA A 189 29.84 -14.07 -3.14
N PRO A 190 29.00 -15.12 -3.14
CA PRO A 190 27.87 -15.25 -4.06
C PRO A 190 26.98 -14.01 -4.12
N GLY A 191 26.69 -13.56 -5.34
CA GLY A 191 25.84 -12.41 -5.64
C GLY A 191 26.52 -11.05 -5.54
N GLN A 192 27.75 -10.96 -5.01
CA GLN A 192 28.44 -9.67 -4.91
C GLN A 192 28.81 -9.13 -6.29
N ASP A 193 28.58 -7.83 -6.49
CA ASP A 193 28.94 -7.14 -7.72
C ASP A 193 30.46 -7.17 -7.95
N ILE A 194 30.82 -7.39 -9.20
CA ILE A 194 32.18 -7.40 -9.74
C ILE A 194 32.41 -6.14 -10.59
N ILE A 195 31.50 -5.89 -11.54
CA ILE A 195 31.48 -4.68 -12.38
C ILE A 195 30.09 -4.09 -12.33
N ARG A 196 30.01 -2.77 -12.22
CA ARG A 196 28.77 -2.00 -12.25
C ARG A 196 28.77 -1.05 -13.44
N ALA A 197 27.57 -0.73 -13.92
CA ALA A 197 27.38 0.36 -14.86
C ALA A 197 27.98 1.68 -14.35
N GLY A 198 28.50 2.47 -15.28
CA GLY A 198 29.06 3.79 -15.02
C GLY A 198 28.02 4.88 -14.76
N ALA A 199 28.46 6.13 -14.89
CA ALA A 199 27.60 7.31 -14.76
C ALA A 199 26.54 7.40 -15.86
N ASN A 200 26.78 6.78 -17.02
CA ASN A 200 25.81 6.69 -18.10
C ASN A 200 24.66 5.70 -17.80
N GLY A 201 24.80 4.82 -16.80
CA GLY A 201 23.81 3.83 -16.39
C GLY A 201 23.62 2.64 -17.32
N LEU A 202 24.52 2.44 -18.28
CA LEU A 202 24.59 1.26 -19.12
C LEU A 202 25.78 0.42 -18.71
N LEU A 203 25.61 -0.90 -18.77
CA LEU A 203 26.72 -1.83 -18.61
C LEU A 203 27.22 -2.24 -20.00
N GLU A 204 28.43 -1.81 -20.39
CA GLU A 204 29.03 -2.18 -21.67
C GLU A 204 29.88 -3.45 -21.59
N THR A 205 30.35 -3.78 -20.41
CA THR A 205 31.20 -4.93 -20.12
C THR A 205 30.43 -6.23 -20.22
N LEU A 206 31.05 -7.26 -20.80
CA LEU A 206 30.52 -8.61 -20.85
C LEU A 206 31.13 -9.49 -19.76
N PRO A 207 30.35 -10.36 -19.11
CA PRO A 207 30.86 -11.27 -18.10
C PRO A 207 31.84 -12.28 -18.72
N ALA A 208 32.91 -12.57 -18.00
CA ALA A 208 33.78 -13.71 -18.30
C ALA A 208 33.09 -15.03 -17.91
N PRO A 209 33.53 -16.19 -18.46
CA PRO A 209 33.06 -17.49 -17.98
C PRO A 209 33.36 -17.65 -16.49
N GLY A 210 32.32 -17.84 -15.67
CA GLY A 210 32.42 -17.94 -14.22
C GLY A 210 31.62 -16.86 -13.49
N ASP A 211 31.43 -15.70 -14.12
CA ASP A 211 30.60 -14.61 -13.61
C ASP A 211 29.23 -14.55 -14.30
N ASP A 212 28.25 -13.93 -13.64
CA ASP A 212 26.89 -13.76 -14.17
C ASP A 212 26.59 -12.28 -14.46
N LEU A 213 25.81 -12.05 -15.52
CA LEU A 213 25.17 -10.76 -15.78
C LEU A 213 23.79 -10.75 -15.14
N THR A 214 23.51 -9.73 -14.34
CA THR A 214 22.13 -9.37 -14.01
C THR A 214 21.70 -8.16 -14.82
N TRP A 215 20.63 -8.35 -15.57
CA TRP A 215 19.90 -7.27 -16.26
C TRP A 215 18.59 -6.98 -15.54
N PHE A 216 18.32 -5.69 -15.33
CA PHE A 216 17.03 -5.20 -14.83
C PHE A 216 16.47 -4.15 -15.78
N PRO A 217 15.27 -4.37 -16.36
CA PRO A 217 14.55 -3.29 -17.01
C PRO A 217 14.46 -2.09 -16.06
N ASN A 218 14.99 -0.93 -16.42
CA ASN A 218 14.98 0.24 -15.55
C ASN A 218 14.56 1.49 -16.33
N LEU A 219 14.45 2.63 -15.64
CA LEU A 219 13.98 3.87 -16.28
C LEU A 219 14.96 4.43 -17.32
N TYR A 220 16.25 4.15 -17.16
CA TYR A 220 17.36 4.71 -17.90
C TYR A 220 18.08 3.64 -18.72
N ASP A 221 17.37 2.63 -19.21
CA ASP A 221 17.90 1.66 -20.16
C ASP A 221 18.05 2.26 -21.57
N ASP A 222 18.85 1.59 -22.41
CA ASP A 222 18.87 1.82 -23.85
C ASP A 222 17.68 1.11 -24.53
N LEU A 223 17.55 1.21 -25.86
CA LEU A 223 16.56 0.48 -26.66
C LEU A 223 16.84 -1.03 -26.71
N SER A 224 18.05 -1.43 -26.32
CA SER A 224 18.44 -2.83 -26.25
C SER A 224 19.49 -3.09 -25.17
N ALA A 225 19.42 -4.26 -24.55
CA ALA A 225 20.46 -4.78 -23.66
C ALA A 225 21.17 -5.97 -24.32
N ARG A 226 22.43 -6.21 -23.93
CA ARG A 226 23.21 -7.36 -24.40
C ARG A 226 23.32 -8.37 -23.27
N GLY A 227 22.83 -9.60 -23.49
CA GLY A 227 22.97 -10.69 -22.52
C GLY A 227 24.40 -11.24 -22.45
N SER A 228 24.63 -12.13 -21.48
CA SER A 228 25.93 -12.78 -21.24
C SER A 228 26.50 -13.51 -22.47
N ALA A 229 25.63 -14.13 -23.28
CA ALA A 229 26.02 -14.79 -24.54
C ALA A 229 26.17 -13.84 -25.74
N GLY A 230 26.08 -12.52 -25.53
CA GLY A 230 26.13 -11.50 -26.58
C GLY A 230 24.81 -11.31 -27.34
N GLN A 231 23.76 -12.05 -27.01
CA GLN A 231 22.43 -11.88 -27.60
C GLN A 231 21.88 -10.48 -27.25
N VAL A 232 21.27 -9.83 -28.24
CA VAL A 232 20.66 -8.50 -28.07
C VAL A 232 19.16 -8.68 -27.81
N TYR A 233 18.67 -8.06 -26.73
CA TYR A 233 17.27 -8.05 -26.33
C TYR A 233 16.72 -6.64 -26.48
N ALA A 234 15.48 -6.52 -26.95
CA ALA A 234 14.77 -5.24 -26.91
C ALA A 234 14.36 -4.93 -25.47
N THR A 235 14.51 -3.67 -25.06
CA THR A 235 14.27 -3.25 -23.68
C THR A 235 13.33 -2.05 -23.64
N PRO A 236 12.50 -1.92 -22.59
CA PRO A 236 11.82 -0.67 -22.30
C PRO A 236 12.87 0.43 -22.09
N ALA A 237 12.62 1.63 -22.64
CA ALA A 237 13.57 2.75 -22.56
C ALA A 237 12.82 4.06 -22.27
N PRO A 238 12.05 4.14 -21.16
CA PRO A 238 11.08 5.20 -20.98
C PRO A 238 11.71 6.59 -20.96
N LEU A 239 12.81 6.80 -20.23
CA LEU A 239 13.45 8.11 -20.18
C LEU A 239 14.22 8.46 -21.45
N LEU A 240 14.77 7.47 -22.17
CA LEU A 240 15.41 7.70 -23.46
C LEU A 240 14.39 8.19 -24.51
N LYS A 241 13.22 7.54 -24.56
CA LYS A 241 12.13 7.96 -25.44
C LYS A 241 11.59 9.32 -25.03
N PHE A 242 11.39 9.53 -23.72
CA PHE A 242 10.94 10.81 -23.18
C PHE A 242 11.90 11.96 -23.52
N ASP A 243 13.21 11.75 -23.41
CA ASP A 243 14.23 12.74 -23.77
C ASP A 243 14.23 13.06 -25.27
N GLN A 244 14.02 12.08 -26.13
CA GLN A 244 13.93 12.29 -27.58
C GLN A 244 12.66 13.03 -27.98
N LEU A 245 11.54 12.78 -27.30
CA LEU A 245 10.26 13.45 -27.53
C LEU A 245 10.27 14.90 -27.03
N ASN A 246 10.85 15.14 -25.84
CA ASN A 246 10.77 16.43 -25.14
C ASN A 246 12.07 17.25 -25.17
N ARG A 247 13.14 16.71 -25.76
CA ARG A 247 14.49 17.32 -25.80
C ARG A 247 15.06 17.61 -24.41
N THR A 248 14.87 16.69 -23.48
CA THR A 248 15.31 16.79 -22.08
C THR A 248 16.61 16.00 -21.83
N MET A 249 17.04 15.95 -20.56
CA MET A 249 18.18 15.16 -20.05
C MET A 249 17.75 14.27 -18.86
N ALA A 250 16.49 13.84 -18.84
CA ALA A 250 15.91 13.06 -17.76
C ALA A 250 16.65 11.74 -17.56
N ARG A 251 17.00 11.04 -18.64
CA ARG A 251 17.73 9.78 -18.58
C ARG A 251 19.10 9.94 -17.94
N GLN A 252 19.91 10.88 -18.42
CA GLN A 252 21.24 11.15 -17.87
C GLN A 252 21.17 11.56 -16.40
N TRP A 253 20.15 12.35 -16.03
CA TRP A 253 19.93 12.70 -14.63
C TRP A 253 19.62 11.47 -13.78
N GLU A 254 18.74 10.59 -14.24
CA GLU A 254 18.33 9.37 -13.51
C GLU A 254 19.52 8.44 -13.31
N ALA A 255 20.25 8.16 -14.39
CA ALA A 255 21.47 7.36 -14.35
C ALA A 255 22.50 7.95 -13.39
N ALA A 256 22.75 9.26 -13.42
CA ALA A 256 23.78 9.86 -12.58
C ALA A 256 23.39 9.99 -11.09
N ASN A 257 22.10 10.04 -10.75
CA ASN A 257 21.66 10.42 -9.41
C ASN A 257 20.85 9.35 -8.66
N SER A 258 20.15 8.46 -9.36
CA SER A 258 19.23 7.49 -8.75
C SER A 258 19.77 6.06 -8.70
N GLN A 259 20.84 5.76 -9.43
CA GLN A 259 21.45 4.42 -9.46
C GLN A 259 21.73 3.86 -8.06
N ASN A 260 21.13 2.73 -7.73
CA ASN A 260 21.48 1.99 -6.53
C ASN A 260 22.79 1.23 -6.75
N GLN A 261 23.80 1.61 -5.98
CA GLN A 261 25.14 1.02 -6.03
C GLN A 261 25.28 -0.18 -5.08
N ASP A 262 24.24 -0.53 -4.30
CA ASP A 262 24.24 -1.71 -3.44
C ASP A 262 23.84 -2.98 -4.23
N ILE A 263 24.08 -4.15 -3.66
CA ILE A 263 23.63 -5.47 -4.16
C ILE A 263 22.09 -5.60 -4.14
N GLN A 264 21.41 -4.73 -3.41
CA GLN A 264 19.96 -4.75 -3.23
C GLN A 264 19.22 -4.41 -4.52
N ARG A 265 18.21 -5.21 -4.85
CA ARG A 265 17.45 -5.15 -6.11
C ARG A 265 16.03 -4.58 -5.97
N TRP A 266 15.58 -4.44 -4.73
CA TRP A 266 14.24 -3.94 -4.39
C TRP A 266 14.09 -2.42 -4.45
N PRO A 267 15.15 -1.58 -4.30
CA PRO A 267 14.99 -0.14 -4.52
C PRO A 267 14.53 0.16 -5.94
N GLY A 268 13.53 1.03 -6.07
CA GLY A 268 12.87 1.37 -7.31
C GLY A 268 11.79 2.42 -7.09
N HIS A 269 10.98 2.68 -8.10
CA HIS A 269 9.89 3.67 -8.09
C HIS A 269 8.54 3.07 -7.63
N CYS A 270 8.56 2.14 -6.67
CA CYS A 270 7.35 1.45 -6.22
C CYS A 270 6.38 2.37 -5.46
N LEU A 271 6.89 3.39 -4.76
CA LEU A 271 6.04 4.37 -4.08
C LEU A 271 5.24 5.15 -5.10
N GLY A 272 5.92 5.73 -6.10
CA GLY A 272 5.26 6.50 -7.13
C GLY A 272 4.30 5.67 -7.96
N GLY A 273 4.64 4.42 -8.28
CA GLY A 273 3.73 3.49 -8.94
C GLY A 273 2.48 3.20 -8.14
N ALA A 274 2.61 2.96 -6.83
CA ALA A 274 1.47 2.74 -5.95
C ALA A 274 0.57 3.99 -5.86
N VAL A 275 1.14 5.18 -5.66
CA VAL A 275 0.38 6.45 -5.60
C VAL A 275 -0.33 6.74 -6.92
N ALA A 276 0.37 6.61 -8.06
CA ALA A 276 -0.20 6.78 -9.39
C ALA A 276 -1.33 5.79 -9.66
N SER A 277 -1.15 4.53 -9.27
CA SER A 277 -2.17 3.49 -9.42
C SER A 277 -3.46 3.78 -8.66
N ILE A 278 -3.35 4.39 -7.47
CA ILE A 278 -4.50 4.74 -6.64
C ILE A 278 -5.22 5.97 -7.18
N LEU A 279 -4.49 6.98 -7.67
CA LEU A 279 -5.02 8.32 -7.96
C LEU A 279 -5.31 8.60 -9.43
N LEU A 280 -4.66 7.93 -10.38
CA LEU A 280 -4.81 8.18 -11.81
C LEU A 280 -5.54 7.06 -12.53
N ASN A 281 -6.19 7.40 -13.65
CA ASN A 281 -6.65 6.38 -14.57
C ASN A 281 -5.45 5.61 -15.10
N GLU A 282 -5.62 4.35 -15.49
CA GLU A 282 -4.51 3.61 -16.10
C GLU A 282 -4.02 4.37 -17.34
N PRO A 283 -2.72 4.73 -17.41
CA PRO A 283 -2.20 5.56 -18.48
C PRO A 283 -2.43 4.94 -19.87
N ILE A 284 -2.74 5.77 -20.85
CA ILE A 284 -2.89 5.34 -22.26
C ILE A 284 -1.98 6.21 -23.12
N PRO A 285 -0.90 5.66 -23.69
CA PRO A 285 0.01 6.42 -24.55
C PRO A 285 -0.72 7.06 -25.73
N VAL A 286 -0.43 8.32 -26.00
CA VAL A 286 -0.88 9.01 -27.21
C VAL A 286 -0.37 8.23 -28.44
N PRO A 287 -1.25 7.93 -29.43
CA PRO A 287 -0.86 7.27 -30.67
C PRO A 287 0.30 7.97 -31.35
N GLY A 288 1.24 7.21 -31.89
CA GLY A 288 2.42 7.77 -32.56
C GLY A 288 3.53 8.27 -31.61
N SER A 289 3.34 8.30 -30.29
CA SER A 289 4.42 8.61 -29.34
C SER A 289 5.56 7.59 -29.38
N GLY A 290 5.27 6.34 -29.74
CA GLY A 290 6.23 5.22 -29.72
C GLY A 290 6.54 4.69 -28.30
N MET A 291 5.83 5.19 -27.29
CA MET A 291 5.86 4.66 -25.93
C MET A 291 4.88 3.49 -25.78
N THR A 292 5.30 2.47 -25.03
CA THR A 292 4.39 1.44 -24.52
C THR A 292 3.60 1.96 -23.33
N ARG A 293 2.56 1.21 -22.93
CA ARG A 293 1.76 1.56 -21.75
C ARG A 293 2.61 1.62 -20.49
N ASP A 294 3.49 0.64 -20.29
CA ASP A 294 4.26 0.56 -19.05
C ASP A 294 5.41 1.58 -19.03
N GLU A 295 6.01 1.92 -20.18
CA GLU A 295 6.92 3.07 -20.25
C GLU A 295 6.22 4.39 -19.89
N LEU A 296 4.93 4.55 -20.20
CA LEU A 296 4.18 5.73 -19.75
C LEU A 296 3.84 5.66 -18.25
N LYS A 297 3.47 4.48 -17.73
CA LYS A 297 3.29 4.29 -16.28
C LYS A 297 4.56 4.64 -15.52
N SER A 298 5.73 4.29 -16.06
CA SER A 298 7.02 4.57 -15.45
C SER A 298 7.27 6.06 -15.24
N LEU A 299 6.81 6.92 -16.15
CA LEU A 299 6.92 8.37 -16.01
C LEU A 299 6.03 8.89 -14.87
N TRP A 300 4.85 8.30 -14.69
CA TRP A 300 4.01 8.59 -13.53
C TRP A 300 4.60 8.05 -12.23
N CYS A 301 5.26 6.89 -12.27
CA CYS A 301 6.03 6.37 -11.13
C CYS A 301 7.11 7.38 -10.73
N GLU A 302 7.89 7.92 -11.68
CA GLU A 302 8.91 8.93 -11.37
C GLU A 302 8.31 10.19 -10.74
N LEU A 303 7.22 10.72 -11.31
CA LEU A 303 6.54 11.91 -10.76
C LEU A 303 5.95 11.69 -9.35
N GLY A 304 5.57 10.45 -9.04
CA GLY A 304 4.97 10.05 -7.77
C GLY A 304 5.98 9.63 -6.70
N GLU A 305 7.27 9.49 -7.03
CA GLU A 305 8.25 8.88 -6.11
C GLU A 305 8.64 9.79 -4.94
N ASN A 306 8.43 11.10 -5.07
CA ASN A 306 8.78 12.06 -4.04
C ASN A 306 7.73 12.10 -2.92
N HIS A 307 8.02 11.42 -1.81
CA HIS A 307 7.10 11.25 -0.67
C HIS A 307 6.66 12.56 -0.01
N TYR A 308 7.41 13.66 -0.18
CA TYR A 308 7.04 14.98 0.37
C TYR A 308 5.84 15.63 -0.33
N ASN A 309 5.39 15.07 -1.46
CA ASN A 309 4.32 15.64 -2.26
C ASN A 309 2.93 15.09 -1.95
N HIS A 310 2.82 14.09 -1.08
CA HIS A 310 1.55 13.44 -0.79
C HIS A 310 0.93 14.01 0.47
N SER A 311 -0.35 14.37 0.38
CA SER A 311 -1.18 14.64 1.55
C SER A 311 -1.77 13.31 2.03
N ILE A 312 -1.40 12.92 3.24
CA ILE A 312 -1.88 11.71 3.90
C ILE A 312 -3.01 12.08 4.85
N GLY A 313 -4.12 11.35 4.76
CA GLY A 313 -5.29 11.47 5.62
C GLY A 313 -5.13 10.60 6.86
N ASP A 314 -6.01 9.60 6.99
CA ASP A 314 -5.92 8.56 8.02
C ASP A 314 -4.76 7.58 7.76
N TYR A 315 -4.14 7.03 8.81
CA TYR A 315 -3.01 6.11 8.64
C TYR A 315 -2.67 5.25 9.85
N VAL A 316 -2.24 4.01 9.58
CA VAL A 316 -1.43 3.21 10.49
C VAL A 316 0.02 3.18 10.00
N THR A 317 0.98 3.45 10.88
CA THR A 317 2.41 3.56 10.54
C THR A 317 3.29 2.94 11.60
N GLU A 318 4.54 2.62 11.24
CA GLU A 318 5.56 2.10 12.17
C GLU A 318 5.12 0.83 12.91
N VAL A 319 4.29 0.02 12.26
CA VAL A 319 3.95 -1.34 12.73
C VAL A 319 5.25 -2.11 12.84
N ALA A 320 5.49 -2.84 13.93
CA ALA A 320 6.75 -3.54 14.11
C ALA A 320 7.03 -4.57 12.99
N ALA A 321 8.31 -4.77 12.67
CA ALA A 321 8.76 -5.73 11.67
C ALA A 321 9.10 -7.06 12.35
N GLY A 322 8.10 -7.72 12.94
CA GLY A 322 8.21 -9.09 13.45
C GLY A 322 7.34 -10.00 12.60
N PRO A 323 7.74 -11.27 12.37
CA PRO A 323 6.71 -12.25 12.06
C PRO A 323 5.78 -12.28 13.29
N PRO A 324 4.48 -12.02 13.13
CA PRO A 324 3.52 -12.07 14.22
C PRO A 324 3.60 -13.42 14.92
N ARG A 325 3.43 -13.44 16.24
CA ARG A 325 3.46 -14.66 17.04
C ARG A 325 2.27 -14.65 17.99
N PRO A 326 1.57 -15.78 18.18
CA PRO A 326 0.49 -15.84 19.16
C PRO A 326 0.92 -15.35 20.54
N GLY A 327 0.12 -14.46 21.14
CA GLY A 327 0.41 -13.79 22.40
C GLY A 327 1.05 -12.41 22.22
N PRO A 328 1.37 -11.71 23.33
CA PRO A 328 1.78 -10.31 23.26
C PRO A 328 3.01 -10.05 22.39
N ASP A 329 2.86 -9.27 21.33
CA ASP A 329 3.93 -8.85 20.44
C ASP A 329 3.83 -7.37 19.99
N PRO A 330 4.94 -6.74 19.56
CA PRO A 330 4.95 -5.30 19.24
C PRO A 330 4.04 -4.87 18.07
N CYS A 331 3.52 -5.80 17.27
CA CYS A 331 2.59 -5.56 16.16
C CYS A 331 1.15 -5.39 16.66
N ASP A 332 0.79 -6.05 17.77
CA ASP A 332 -0.60 -6.19 18.27
C ASP A 332 -1.34 -4.86 18.36
N ARG A 333 -0.67 -3.85 18.94
CA ARG A 333 -1.25 -2.52 19.12
C ARG A 333 -1.71 -1.84 17.82
N SER A 334 -1.23 -2.32 16.68
CA SER A 334 -1.55 -1.78 15.36
C SER A 334 -2.73 -2.49 14.70
N VAL A 335 -3.13 -3.67 15.19
CA VAL A 335 -4.24 -4.47 14.62
C VAL A 335 -5.55 -3.69 14.59
N PRO A 336 -6.00 -3.02 15.68
CA PRO A 336 -7.29 -2.34 15.67
C PRO A 336 -7.36 -1.27 14.58
N HIS A 337 -6.36 -0.39 14.54
CA HIS A 337 -6.33 0.69 13.55
C HIS A 337 -6.11 0.16 12.13
N PHE A 338 -5.29 -0.88 11.93
CA PHE A 338 -5.15 -1.55 10.63
C PHE A 338 -6.50 -2.08 10.11
N HIS A 339 -7.27 -2.78 10.94
CA HIS A 339 -8.57 -3.30 10.53
C HIS A 339 -9.61 -2.19 10.32
N ALA A 340 -9.61 -1.17 11.19
CA ALA A 340 -10.47 0.00 11.06
C ALA A 340 -10.25 0.73 9.72
N MET A 341 -8.98 0.87 9.29
CA MET A 341 -8.63 1.45 7.99
C MET A 341 -9.27 0.70 6.82
N LEU A 342 -9.29 -0.64 6.86
CA LEU A 342 -9.94 -1.46 5.82
C LEU A 342 -11.45 -1.23 5.78
N GLU A 343 -12.11 -1.31 6.94
CA GLU A 343 -13.57 -1.16 7.02
C GLU A 343 -14.04 0.25 6.62
N LYS A 344 -13.36 1.29 7.13
CA LYS A 344 -13.71 2.70 6.91
C LYS A 344 -13.39 3.16 5.50
N HIS A 345 -12.19 2.87 5.00
CA HIS A 345 -11.76 3.45 3.73
C HIS A 345 -12.09 2.57 2.54
N VAL A 346 -11.76 1.28 2.58
CA VAL A 346 -11.98 0.39 1.44
C VAL A 346 -13.45 0.02 1.31
N ARG A 347 -14.09 -0.41 2.41
CA ARG A 347 -15.49 -0.85 2.36
C ARG A 347 -16.48 0.32 2.40
N GLN A 348 -16.42 1.17 3.41
CA GLN A 348 -17.39 2.26 3.55
C GLN A 348 -17.18 3.37 2.51
N ASN A 349 -15.96 3.85 2.33
CA ASN A 349 -15.69 5.00 1.45
C ASN A 349 -15.35 4.59 0.01
N GLY A 350 -15.17 3.30 -0.28
CA GLY A 350 -14.77 2.83 -1.61
C GLY A 350 -13.42 3.42 -2.06
N LYS A 351 -12.49 3.68 -1.13
CA LYS A 351 -11.16 4.25 -1.39
C LYS A 351 -10.08 3.17 -1.31
N ALA A 352 -9.19 3.14 -2.29
CA ALA A 352 -7.98 2.33 -2.21
C ALA A 352 -6.98 2.96 -1.23
N LEU A 353 -6.13 2.13 -0.64
CA LEU A 353 -5.13 2.54 0.34
C LEU A 353 -3.71 2.28 -0.18
N LEU A 354 -2.75 3.11 0.21
CA LEU A 354 -1.34 2.86 -0.02
C LEU A 354 -0.80 2.03 1.14
N GLY A 355 -0.21 0.88 0.86
CA GLY A 355 0.41 0.07 1.90
C GLY A 355 1.84 -0.30 1.54
N ASN A 356 2.73 -0.24 2.53
CA ASN A 356 4.01 -0.93 2.47
C ASN A 356 3.85 -2.31 3.11
N PHE A 357 3.74 -3.34 2.28
CA PHE A 357 3.48 -4.71 2.75
C PHE A 357 4.74 -5.52 3.03
N ARG A 358 5.91 -4.88 2.98
CA ARG A 358 7.24 -5.47 3.21
C ARG A 358 7.53 -6.67 2.31
N ALA A 359 8.69 -7.25 2.53
CA ALA A 359 9.32 -8.34 1.81
C ALA A 359 8.41 -9.43 1.20
N PHE A 360 8.81 -9.86 0.00
CA PHE A 360 8.27 -11.05 -0.65
C PHE A 360 8.91 -12.33 -0.10
N PRO A 361 8.14 -13.41 0.08
CA PRO A 361 8.68 -14.72 0.41
C PRO A 361 9.53 -15.28 -0.76
N PRO A 362 10.50 -16.17 -0.48
CA PRO A 362 10.88 -16.67 0.84
C PRO A 362 12.09 -15.97 1.47
N ARG A 363 12.67 -14.94 0.82
CA ARG A 363 13.98 -14.39 1.18
C ARG A 363 14.00 -12.91 1.55
N GLY A 364 12.86 -12.22 1.53
CA GLY A 364 12.88 -10.79 1.76
C GLY A 364 13.14 -10.41 3.22
N LEU A 365 13.68 -9.21 3.43
CA LEU A 365 14.08 -8.69 4.73
C LEU A 365 12.99 -7.81 5.39
N PRO A 366 12.96 -7.71 6.74
CA PRO A 366 11.95 -6.90 7.45
C PRO A 366 12.01 -5.39 7.13
N ASN A 367 13.15 -4.91 6.63
CA ASN A 367 13.38 -3.51 6.28
C ASN A 367 13.12 -3.19 4.80
N GLU A 368 12.73 -4.17 3.98
CA GLU A 368 12.33 -3.92 2.60
C GLU A 368 11.08 -3.05 2.54
N VAL A 369 11.09 -2.11 1.60
CA VAL A 369 9.97 -1.21 1.34
C VAL A 369 9.37 -1.60 0.01
N TRP A 370 8.17 -2.18 0.07
CA TRP A 370 7.40 -2.57 -1.11
C TRP A 370 6.03 -1.92 -1.01
N ASN A 371 5.85 -0.81 -1.74
CA ASN A 371 4.61 -0.07 -1.76
C ASN A 371 3.65 -0.64 -2.81
N GLN A 372 2.38 -0.80 -2.43
CA GLN A 372 1.30 -1.21 -3.34
C GLN A 372 0.00 -0.45 -3.02
N GLY A 373 -0.88 -0.40 -4.01
CA GLY A 373 -2.27 0.00 -3.83
C GLY A 373 -3.13 -1.20 -3.44
N LEU A 374 -3.71 -1.15 -2.24
CA LEU A 374 -4.72 -2.08 -1.75
C LEU A 374 -6.10 -1.62 -2.22
N GLY A 375 -6.72 -2.41 -3.09
CA GLY A 375 -8.03 -2.08 -3.68
C GLY A 375 -9.18 -2.95 -3.16
N GLU A 376 -8.90 -4.11 -2.56
CA GLU A 376 -9.92 -5.04 -2.09
C GLU A 376 -9.43 -5.79 -0.85
N TYR A 377 -10.36 -6.16 0.04
CA TYR A 377 -10.10 -7.13 1.09
C TYR A 377 -11.30 -8.04 1.33
N ARG A 378 -11.02 -9.21 1.90
CA ARG A 378 -12.01 -10.20 2.32
C ARG A 378 -11.67 -10.71 3.73
N SER A 379 -12.57 -10.47 4.69
CA SER A 379 -12.40 -10.87 6.08
C SER A 379 -13.42 -11.92 6.51
N VAL A 380 -12.97 -12.98 7.15
CA VAL A 380 -13.80 -14.02 7.77
C VAL A 380 -13.73 -13.87 9.28
N TYR A 381 -14.89 -13.83 9.94
CA TYR A 381 -15.00 -13.56 11.37
C TYR A 381 -15.37 -14.83 12.13
N VAL A 382 -14.67 -15.06 13.24
CA VAL A 382 -14.95 -16.13 14.20
C VAL A 382 -14.98 -15.54 15.60
N ALA A 383 -16.09 -15.70 16.32
CA ALA A 383 -16.23 -15.21 17.68
C ALA A 383 -15.25 -15.93 18.63
N ASP A 384 -14.52 -15.16 19.43
CA ASP A 384 -13.68 -15.69 20.51
C ASP A 384 -14.43 -15.58 21.84
N THR A 385 -15.24 -16.60 22.12
CA THR A 385 -16.08 -16.63 23.32
C THR A 385 -15.29 -16.67 24.63
N SER A 386 -13.98 -16.93 24.58
CA SER A 386 -13.13 -16.92 25.78
C SER A 386 -12.74 -15.50 26.22
N ARG A 387 -12.81 -14.52 25.30
CA ARG A 387 -12.38 -13.14 25.52
C ARG A 387 -13.54 -12.15 25.63
N GLY A 388 -14.76 -12.61 25.38
CA GLY A 388 -16.00 -11.84 25.54
C GLY A 388 -16.85 -11.84 24.27
N GLU A 389 -18.08 -11.34 24.39
CA GLU A 389 -19.09 -11.34 23.30
C GLU A 389 -18.64 -10.56 22.05
N ARG A 390 -17.75 -9.58 22.22
CA ARG A 390 -17.31 -8.67 21.15
C ARG A 390 -15.86 -8.90 20.69
N ALA A 391 -15.26 -10.01 21.12
CA ALA A 391 -13.91 -10.41 20.72
C ALA A 391 -13.97 -11.36 19.54
N TYR A 392 -13.15 -11.14 18.52
CA TYR A 392 -13.17 -11.91 17.28
C TYR A 392 -11.77 -12.22 16.78
N ARG A 393 -11.61 -13.45 16.29
CA ARG A 393 -10.55 -13.81 15.35
C ARG A 393 -11.01 -13.45 13.94
N ILE A 394 -10.17 -12.73 13.23
CA ILE A 394 -10.44 -12.26 11.88
C ILE A 394 -9.32 -12.72 10.97
N VAL A 395 -9.67 -13.50 9.95
CA VAL A 395 -8.76 -13.87 8.87
C VAL A 395 -9.06 -12.97 7.69
N THR A 396 -8.15 -12.06 7.40
CA THR A 396 -8.26 -11.04 6.35
C THR A 396 -7.32 -11.33 5.20
N GLU A 397 -7.86 -11.49 4.01
CA GLU A 397 -7.11 -11.49 2.75
C GLU A 397 -7.16 -10.09 2.14
N VAL A 398 -6.01 -9.44 1.97
CA VAL A 398 -5.89 -8.17 1.23
C VAL A 398 -5.40 -8.44 -0.18
N ILE A 399 -5.97 -7.70 -1.14
CA ILE A 399 -5.71 -7.85 -2.57
C ILE A 399 -5.20 -6.50 -3.09
N CYS A 400 -3.93 -6.50 -3.48
CA CYS A 400 -3.20 -5.33 -3.94
C CYS A 400 -2.84 -5.46 -5.42
N ASN A 401 -2.49 -4.34 -6.05
CA ASN A 401 -1.83 -4.41 -7.35
C ASN A 401 -0.44 -5.06 -7.23
N THR A 402 0.07 -5.56 -8.35
CA THR A 402 1.45 -6.05 -8.45
C THR A 402 2.40 -4.93 -8.83
N GLY A 403 3.61 -5.00 -8.28
CA GLY A 403 4.76 -4.18 -8.66
C GLY A 403 5.71 -4.92 -9.62
N ALA A 404 5.38 -6.12 -10.08
CA ALA A 404 6.22 -6.94 -10.97
C ALA A 404 5.69 -6.99 -12.41
N SER A 405 4.65 -6.22 -12.74
CA SER A 405 3.97 -6.32 -14.04
C SER A 405 4.65 -5.47 -15.11
N LEU A 406 5.45 -6.10 -15.97
CA LEU A 406 6.10 -5.45 -17.12
C LEU A 406 5.49 -5.93 -18.44
N ASN A 407 5.07 -4.99 -19.29
CA ASN A 407 4.31 -5.19 -20.53
C ASN A 407 3.06 -6.08 -20.37
N GLY A 408 2.42 -6.02 -19.20
CA GLY A 408 1.29 -6.88 -18.85
C GLY A 408 1.66 -8.34 -18.57
N GLU A 409 2.95 -8.68 -18.51
CA GLU A 409 3.42 -9.93 -17.95
C GLU A 409 3.22 -9.91 -16.43
N ASP A 410 2.89 -11.04 -15.82
CA ASP A 410 2.65 -11.17 -14.37
C ASP A 410 1.60 -10.20 -13.79
N ASP A 411 0.44 -10.10 -14.43
CA ASP A 411 -0.69 -9.24 -14.00
C ASP A 411 -1.43 -9.74 -12.74
N LYS A 412 -0.91 -10.80 -12.11
CA LYS A 412 -1.49 -11.41 -10.93
C LYS A 412 -1.48 -10.40 -9.77
N PRO A 413 -2.61 -10.18 -9.07
CA PRO A 413 -2.62 -9.31 -7.91
C PRO A 413 -1.75 -9.87 -6.80
N ARG A 414 -1.16 -8.98 -5.99
CA ARG A 414 -0.48 -9.38 -4.77
C ARG A 414 -1.51 -9.75 -3.71
N ILE A 415 -1.48 -10.99 -3.20
CA ILE A 415 -2.44 -11.48 -2.21
C ILE A 415 -1.73 -11.78 -0.89
N ILE A 416 -2.19 -11.14 0.19
CA ILE A 416 -1.61 -11.30 1.53
C ILE A 416 -2.71 -11.66 2.51
N ARG A 417 -2.42 -12.57 3.43
CA ARG A 417 -3.36 -13.02 4.46
C ARG A 417 -2.83 -12.66 5.84
N TYR A 418 -3.67 -11.99 6.61
CA TYR A 418 -3.45 -11.64 8.00
C TYR A 418 -4.47 -12.34 8.88
N ASP A 419 -4.04 -12.82 10.03
CA ASP A 419 -4.88 -13.46 11.04
C ASP A 419 -4.62 -12.76 12.37
N TYR A 420 -5.67 -12.24 13.00
CA TYR A 420 -5.55 -11.48 14.23
C TYR A 420 -6.81 -11.55 15.09
N LEU A 421 -6.65 -11.27 16.38
CA LEU A 421 -7.73 -11.06 17.34
C LEU A 421 -7.91 -9.57 17.59
N LEU A 422 -9.15 -9.10 17.66
CA LEU A 422 -9.48 -7.75 18.11
C LEU A 422 -10.88 -7.68 18.74
N ASN A 423 -11.17 -6.54 19.36
CA ASN A 423 -12.47 -6.25 19.97
C ASN A 423 -13.24 -5.20 19.18
N TYR A 424 -14.56 -5.30 19.22
CA TYR A 424 -15.47 -4.26 18.72
C TYR A 424 -16.12 -3.48 19.87
N ALA A 425 -16.27 -2.18 19.69
CA ALA A 425 -17.05 -1.30 20.56
C ALA A 425 -18.57 -1.57 20.40
N PRO A 426 -19.43 -1.13 21.34
CA PRO A 426 -20.87 -1.30 21.21
C PRO A 426 -21.47 -0.55 20.01
N THR A 427 -20.73 0.45 19.50
CA THR A 427 -21.06 1.21 18.29
C THR A 427 -20.89 0.40 17.00
N GLY A 428 -20.32 -0.80 17.08
CA GLY A 428 -20.02 -1.64 15.92
C GLY A 428 -18.75 -1.22 15.17
N GLU A 429 -17.97 -0.32 15.76
CA GLU A 429 -16.63 0.06 15.30
C GLU A 429 -15.59 -0.79 16.01
N VAL A 430 -14.41 -0.90 15.41
CA VAL A 430 -13.26 -1.52 16.06
C VAL A 430 -12.93 -0.74 17.34
N ASP A 431 -12.69 -1.44 18.45
CA ASP A 431 -12.29 -0.81 19.71
C ASP A 431 -10.80 -0.44 19.68
N GLU A 432 -10.53 0.77 19.22
CA GLU A 432 -9.17 1.33 19.17
C GLU A 432 -8.72 1.89 20.54
N SER A 433 -9.61 1.95 21.54
CA SER A 433 -9.28 2.48 22.87
C SER A 433 -8.48 1.50 23.74
N ASN A 434 -8.51 0.21 23.38
CA ASN A 434 -7.76 -0.84 24.07
C ASN A 434 -6.92 -1.68 23.09
N PRO A 435 -5.87 -1.09 22.48
CA PRO A 435 -5.11 -1.75 21.43
C PRO A 435 -4.30 -2.96 21.92
N TRP A 436 -4.04 -3.04 23.22
CA TRP A 436 -3.34 -4.15 23.86
C TRP A 436 -4.23 -5.40 24.04
N ALA A 437 -5.52 -5.28 23.79
CA ALA A 437 -6.42 -6.43 23.70
C ALA A 437 -6.45 -7.06 22.30
N ALA A 438 -5.70 -6.54 21.33
CA ALA A 438 -5.53 -7.23 20.06
C ALA A 438 -4.34 -8.20 20.12
N ASP A 439 -4.26 -9.11 19.13
CA ASP A 439 -3.17 -10.07 18.98
C ASP A 439 -3.00 -10.36 17.49
N TRP A 440 -1.83 -10.07 16.92
CA TRP A 440 -1.51 -10.43 15.54
C TRP A 440 -0.99 -11.87 15.51
N LEU A 441 -1.77 -12.80 14.98
CA LEU A 441 -1.48 -14.24 15.06
C LEU A 441 -0.56 -14.73 13.96
N SER A 442 -0.79 -14.31 12.71
CA SER A 442 0.03 -14.75 11.57
C SER A 442 -0.02 -13.81 10.35
N VAL A 443 1.00 -13.91 9.50
CA VAL A 443 1.03 -13.40 8.12
C VAL A 443 1.34 -14.57 7.17
N SER A 444 0.65 -14.63 6.04
CA SER A 444 0.95 -15.58 4.96
C SER A 444 0.56 -15.01 3.58
N GLY A 445 0.73 -15.81 2.52
CA GLY A 445 0.57 -15.36 1.14
C GLY A 445 1.85 -14.73 0.61
N GLU A 446 1.76 -13.58 -0.04
CA GLU A 446 2.89 -12.90 -0.68
C GLU A 446 3.52 -11.81 0.20
N ALA A 447 3.47 -11.96 1.52
CA ALA A 447 4.23 -11.17 2.48
C ALA A 447 4.81 -12.05 3.58
N MET A 448 5.95 -11.62 4.13
CA MET A 448 6.62 -12.31 5.26
C MET A 448 6.39 -11.64 6.62
N TYR A 449 5.86 -10.41 6.63
CA TYR A 449 5.75 -9.57 7.82
C TYR A 449 4.42 -8.81 7.83
N CYS A 450 4.03 -8.29 8.99
CA CYS A 450 2.98 -7.27 9.10
C CYS A 450 3.33 -6.08 8.18
N PRO A 451 2.35 -5.34 7.63
CA PRO A 451 2.65 -4.17 6.80
C PRO A 451 3.42 -3.14 7.64
N LEU A 452 4.37 -2.40 7.05
CA LEU A 452 5.00 -1.27 7.74
C LEU A 452 3.99 -0.15 7.99
N ASN A 453 3.12 0.10 7.02
CA ASN A 453 2.11 1.13 7.06
C ASN A 453 0.95 0.84 6.11
N LEU A 454 -0.17 1.50 6.35
CA LEU A 454 -1.33 1.58 5.48
C LEU A 454 -1.90 3.01 5.60
N LEU A 455 -2.03 3.70 4.46
CA LEU A 455 -2.20 5.15 4.39
C LEU A 455 -3.36 5.51 3.45
N GLU A 456 -4.20 6.47 3.85
CA GLU A 456 -5.13 7.15 2.95
C GLU A 456 -4.41 8.27 2.19
N ILE A 457 -4.33 8.20 0.86
CA ILE A 457 -3.80 9.32 0.07
C ILE A 457 -4.94 10.28 -0.28
N MET A 458 -4.87 11.51 0.23
CA MET A 458 -5.88 12.54 0.00
C MET A 458 -5.63 13.34 -1.27
N ALA A 459 -4.37 13.68 -1.52
CA ALA A 459 -3.94 14.44 -2.67
C ALA A 459 -2.44 14.22 -2.93
N THR A 460 -1.99 14.57 -4.14
CA THR A 460 -0.57 14.53 -4.49
C THR A 460 -0.20 15.70 -5.38
N ARG A 461 1.06 16.13 -5.30
CA ARG A 461 1.70 16.97 -6.31
C ARG A 461 2.59 16.09 -7.19
N TRP A 462 2.42 16.15 -8.50
CA TRP A 462 3.19 15.34 -9.45
C TRP A 462 4.53 16.01 -9.77
N VAL A 463 5.48 15.91 -8.83
CA VAL A 463 6.82 16.48 -8.96
C VAL A 463 7.86 15.45 -8.47
N GLY A 464 8.42 14.69 -9.40
CA GLY A 464 9.44 13.68 -9.11
C GLY A 464 10.75 14.25 -8.59
N TYR A 465 11.73 13.38 -8.35
CA TYR A 465 13.08 13.83 -8.03
C TYR A 465 13.81 14.31 -9.30
N ASN A 466 13.52 13.68 -10.43
CA ASN A 466 14.05 14.05 -11.73
C ASN A 466 13.40 15.35 -12.24
N PRO A 467 14.13 16.49 -12.24
CA PRO A 467 13.54 17.79 -12.56
C PRO A 467 13.15 17.93 -14.04
N TYR A 468 13.62 17.02 -14.90
CA TYR A 468 13.34 17.01 -16.32
C TYR A 468 12.04 16.27 -16.66
N VAL A 469 11.60 15.35 -15.79
CA VAL A 469 10.28 14.71 -15.90
C VAL A 469 9.26 15.65 -15.27
N THR A 470 8.45 16.30 -16.10
CA THR A 470 7.44 17.26 -15.65
C THR A 470 6.04 16.71 -15.89
N GLU A 471 5.11 17.01 -14.97
CA GLU A 471 3.70 16.63 -15.11
C GLU A 471 3.11 17.08 -16.45
N ALA A 472 3.44 18.29 -16.92
CA ALA A 472 2.97 18.80 -18.20
C ALA A 472 3.38 17.91 -19.39
N ASN A 473 4.66 17.49 -19.43
CA ASN A 473 5.16 16.64 -20.51
C ASN A 473 4.59 15.22 -20.42
N VAL A 474 4.44 14.65 -19.21
CA VAL A 474 3.84 13.32 -19.03
C VAL A 474 2.37 13.32 -19.42
N ARG A 475 1.60 14.34 -19.02
CA ARG A 475 0.21 14.48 -19.46
C ARG A 475 0.09 14.63 -20.97
N ALA A 476 0.99 15.33 -21.64
CA ALA A 476 1.01 15.44 -23.10
C ALA A 476 1.20 14.09 -23.82
N LEU A 477 1.64 13.05 -23.11
CA LEU A 477 1.82 11.69 -23.59
C LEU A 477 0.72 10.73 -23.13
N ASP A 478 -0.22 11.17 -22.28
CA ASP A 478 -1.24 10.34 -21.65
C ASP A 478 -2.67 10.79 -21.98
N MET A 479 -3.38 9.98 -22.78
CA MET A 479 -4.77 10.23 -23.14
C MET A 479 -5.77 9.97 -22.01
N ALA A 480 -5.42 9.16 -21.01
CA ALA A 480 -6.32 8.81 -19.91
C ALA A 480 -6.32 9.85 -18.79
N ASN A 481 -5.27 10.67 -18.72
CA ASN A 481 -5.06 11.67 -17.67
C ASN A 481 -4.71 13.05 -18.28
N PRO A 482 -5.56 13.64 -19.14
CA PRO A 482 -5.27 14.91 -19.80
C PRO A 482 -5.10 16.05 -18.78
N GLN A 483 -4.42 17.12 -19.18
CA GLN A 483 -4.29 18.31 -18.35
C GLN A 483 -5.67 18.96 -18.14
N SER A 484 -6.10 19.12 -16.90
CA SER A 484 -7.34 19.81 -16.57
C SER A 484 -7.17 21.32 -16.80
N GLY A 485 -7.77 21.84 -17.86
CA GLY A 485 -7.86 23.28 -18.15
C GLY A 485 -7.65 23.62 -19.63
N ASP A 486 -8.28 24.69 -20.10
CA ASP A 486 -8.25 25.21 -21.47
C ASP A 486 -6.85 25.63 -21.93
N ARG A 487 -5.92 24.68 -22.11
CA ARG A 487 -4.68 24.91 -22.84
C ARG A 487 -4.85 24.43 -24.28
N PRO A 488 -5.08 25.34 -25.25
CA PRO A 488 -5.21 25.00 -26.66
C PRO A 488 -3.93 24.38 -27.27
N ASP A 489 -2.80 24.41 -26.55
CA ASP A 489 -1.53 23.87 -27.04
C ASP A 489 -1.45 22.32 -26.96
N PHE A 490 -2.31 21.68 -26.17
CA PHE A 490 -2.37 20.21 -26.06
C PHE A 490 -2.80 19.57 -27.38
N ASP A 491 -3.68 20.24 -28.12
CA ASP A 491 -4.12 19.81 -29.45
C ASP A 491 -2.97 19.73 -30.44
N VAL A 492 -1.91 20.53 -30.30
CA VAL A 492 -0.81 20.55 -31.29
C VAL A 492 0.09 19.32 -31.16
N ILE A 493 0.35 18.82 -29.95
CA ILE A 493 1.17 17.61 -29.76
C ILE A 493 0.34 16.35 -30.01
N ALA A 494 -0.91 16.30 -29.50
CA ALA A 494 -1.82 15.19 -29.75
C ALA A 494 -2.20 15.06 -31.24
N MET A 495 -2.47 16.16 -31.96
CA MET A 495 -2.73 16.11 -33.40
C MET A 495 -1.49 15.74 -34.22
N ARG A 496 -0.30 16.22 -33.82
CA ARG A 496 0.95 15.82 -34.50
C ARG A 496 1.23 14.34 -34.29
N ALA A 497 1.02 13.81 -33.09
CA ALA A 497 1.26 12.40 -32.80
C ALA A 497 0.20 11.48 -33.47
N ALA A 498 -1.06 11.90 -33.52
CA ALA A 498 -2.14 11.13 -34.17
C ALA A 498 -1.98 11.00 -35.71
N THR A 499 -1.22 11.88 -36.34
CA THR A 499 -0.99 11.89 -37.80
C THR A 499 0.46 11.59 -38.21
N ALA A 500 1.41 11.67 -37.28
CA ALA A 500 2.81 11.40 -37.55
C ALA A 500 3.14 9.90 -37.43
N LYS A 501 3.99 9.44 -38.35
CA LYS A 501 4.70 8.17 -38.23
C LYS A 501 5.42 8.10 -36.88
N THR A 502 5.28 6.99 -36.16
CA THR A 502 6.00 6.72 -34.91
C THR A 502 7.49 7.10 -35.04
N PRO A 503 8.05 7.91 -34.12
CA PRO A 503 9.46 8.28 -34.14
C PRO A 503 10.36 7.06 -34.18
N THR A 504 11.44 7.15 -34.95
CA THR A 504 12.55 6.20 -34.83
C THR A 504 13.48 6.70 -33.75
N PHE A 505 13.49 6.01 -32.61
CA PHE A 505 14.37 6.37 -31.51
C PHE A 505 15.81 5.95 -31.80
N SER A 506 16.74 6.84 -31.46
CA SER A 506 18.18 6.57 -31.50
C SER A 506 18.62 5.89 -30.19
N PRO A 507 19.53 4.91 -30.26
CA PRO A 507 20.15 4.35 -29.06
C PRO A 507 20.92 5.43 -28.28
N VAL A 508 21.16 5.18 -27.00
CA VAL A 508 21.84 6.12 -26.08
C VAL A 508 23.17 6.57 -26.64
N ARG A 509 24.00 5.62 -27.10
CA ARG A 509 25.32 5.92 -27.68
C ARG A 509 25.27 6.91 -28.85
N VAL A 510 24.15 6.98 -29.57
CA VAL A 510 23.96 7.91 -30.70
C VAL A 510 23.34 9.22 -30.21
N PHE A 511 22.31 9.12 -29.37
CA PHE A 511 21.57 10.27 -28.86
C PHE A 511 22.41 11.18 -27.95
N GLU A 512 23.32 10.60 -27.18
CA GLU A 512 24.11 11.29 -26.17
C GLU A 512 25.56 11.61 -26.60
N ALA A 513 26.04 11.11 -27.76
CA ALA A 513 27.43 11.27 -28.20
C ALA A 513 27.97 12.71 -28.22
N ASN A 514 27.09 13.71 -28.39
CA ASN A 514 27.45 15.14 -28.44
C ASN A 514 26.85 15.95 -27.29
N ARG A 515 26.31 15.29 -26.26
CA ARG A 515 25.75 15.96 -25.08
C ARG A 515 26.80 16.02 -23.99
N ALA A 516 26.88 17.15 -23.30
CA ALA A 516 27.75 17.23 -22.13
C ALA A 516 27.29 16.20 -21.10
N PRO A 517 28.19 15.40 -20.51
CA PRO A 517 27.82 14.48 -19.45
C PRO A 517 27.24 15.28 -18.29
N MET A 518 26.15 14.79 -17.71
CA MET A 518 25.61 15.37 -16.48
C MET A 518 26.66 15.18 -15.37
N PRO A 519 27.12 16.25 -14.71
CA PRO A 519 27.99 16.07 -13.57
C PRO A 519 27.21 15.29 -12.52
N SER A 520 27.74 14.14 -12.11
CA SER A 520 27.19 13.44 -10.95
C SER A 520 27.25 14.43 -9.80
N ASN A 521 26.09 14.86 -9.29
CA ASN A 521 26.05 15.72 -8.12
C ASN A 521 26.36 14.85 -6.91
N VAL A 522 27.64 14.48 -6.75
CA VAL A 522 28.16 13.78 -5.57
C VAL A 522 27.76 14.54 -4.29
N TYR A 523 27.53 15.85 -4.40
CA TYR A 523 27.09 16.72 -3.32
C TYR A 523 25.62 16.62 -2.89
N MET A 524 24.71 16.03 -3.68
CA MET A 524 23.33 15.82 -3.21
C MET A 524 23.18 14.55 -2.36
N ASN A 525 24.17 13.64 -2.37
CA ASN A 525 24.17 12.48 -1.49
C ASN A 525 24.88 12.73 -0.14
N SER A 526 25.49 13.90 0.06
CA SER A 526 26.30 14.18 1.25
C SER A 526 25.62 15.00 2.36
N ASN A 527 24.42 15.57 2.15
CA ASN A 527 23.79 16.46 3.13
C ASN A 527 22.44 15.93 3.66
N ASN A 528 22.46 15.55 4.95
CA ASN A 528 21.38 15.39 5.94
C ASN A 528 21.01 14.00 6.49
N ASN A 529 21.80 12.94 6.28
CA ASN A 529 21.61 11.71 7.06
C ASN A 529 22.88 11.02 7.58
N SER A 530 24.04 11.69 7.52
CA SER A 530 25.34 11.13 7.93
C SER A 530 25.83 11.56 9.32
N GLN A 531 25.07 12.33 10.10
CA GLN A 531 25.55 12.77 11.43
C GLN A 531 25.46 11.70 12.53
N TYR A 532 24.91 10.50 12.26
CA TYR A 532 24.80 9.42 13.24
C TYR A 532 25.02 7.99 12.67
N ALA A 533 26.05 7.77 11.85
CA ALA A 533 26.61 6.44 11.59
C ALA A 533 27.92 6.55 10.78
N ASN A 534 29.07 5.94 11.07
CA ASN A 534 29.64 5.16 12.18
C ASN A 534 31.14 5.00 11.77
N PRO A 535 32.20 5.18 12.59
CA PRO A 535 33.53 5.47 12.03
C PRO A 535 34.20 4.33 11.23
N PHE A 536 33.62 3.13 11.15
CA PHE A 536 34.13 2.06 10.29
C PHE A 536 32.98 1.20 9.75
N ASN A 537 32.87 1.07 8.42
CA ASN A 537 32.02 0.13 7.66
C ASN A 537 30.49 0.34 7.61
N ASN A 538 30.00 1.22 6.72
CA ASN A 538 28.70 0.93 6.11
C ASN A 538 28.61 1.45 4.66
N PRO A 539 28.46 0.59 3.63
CA PRO A 539 28.20 1.01 2.27
C PRO A 539 26.79 1.62 2.18
N SER A 540 26.68 2.71 1.41
CA SER A 540 25.46 3.40 0.94
C SER A 540 24.12 2.77 1.32
N GLN A 541 23.45 3.31 2.33
CA GLN A 541 22.03 3.01 2.59
C GLN A 541 21.21 3.50 1.38
N PRO A 542 20.29 2.68 0.81
CA PRO A 542 19.37 3.15 -0.22
C PRO A 542 18.55 4.32 0.31
N ARG A 543 18.03 5.19 -0.59
CA ARG A 543 17.15 6.32 -0.28
C ARG A 543 15.94 5.79 0.52
N ARG A 544 16.08 5.71 1.85
CA ARG A 544 15.05 5.16 2.73
C ARG A 544 13.86 6.12 2.65
N GLY A 545 12.69 5.58 2.30
CA GLY A 545 11.43 6.30 2.40
C GLY A 545 11.29 6.86 3.81
N VAL A 546 11.37 8.18 3.94
CA VAL A 546 11.39 8.86 5.22
C VAL A 546 9.96 9.07 5.72
N PHE A 547 9.25 7.98 5.99
CA PHE A 547 7.94 8.01 6.66
C PHE A 547 8.05 8.12 8.20
N ARG A 548 9.27 8.13 8.76
CA ARG A 548 9.51 8.33 10.20
C ARG A 548 9.18 9.72 10.73
N PHE A 549 8.82 10.70 9.88
CA PHE A 549 8.55 12.07 10.31
C PHE A 549 7.11 12.33 10.76
N PHE A 550 6.20 11.36 10.69
CA PHE A 550 4.89 11.47 11.33
C PHE A 550 4.97 11.10 12.83
N ARG A 551 5.90 11.71 13.58
CA ARG A 551 5.73 11.82 15.04
C ARG A 551 4.81 13.00 15.29
N GLY A 552 3.51 12.72 15.34
CA GLY A 552 2.59 13.58 16.06
C GLY A 552 3.12 13.72 17.48
N GLY A 553 3.36 14.96 17.92
CA GLY A 553 3.53 15.24 19.34
C GLY A 553 2.21 14.92 20.03
N GLU A 554 2.19 13.85 20.80
CA GLU A 554 1.37 13.75 22.01
C GLU A 554 2.18 14.21 23.21
#